data_AF-A0A139JR89-F1
#
_entry.id   AF-A0A139JR89-F1
#
_cell.length_a   1.000
_cell.length_b   1.000
_cell.length_c   1.000
_cell.angle_alpha   90.00
_cell.angle_beta   90.00
_cell.angle_gamma   90.00
#
_symmetry.space_group_name_H-M   'P 1'
#
loop_
_entity.id
_entity.type
_entity.pdbx_description
1 polymer ?
#
loop_
_entity_poly.entity_id
_entity_poly.type
_entity_poly.pdbx_seq_one_letter_code
_entity_poly.pdbx_strand_id
1 'polypeptide(L)'
;MPQTISLYKLFLASPSDVKEERLIVENVINDFNNTYSSQLNARIELCSWEKSSYPSVGEYPQAVINSQIGDEYDIFLGILWTRFGSKTLNYESGTEEEFYRALERSQQAGKVHIMMYLILKEYL
;
A
#
# COMPACT_ATOMS: atom_id res chain seq x y z
N MET A 1 -23.07 20.11 -8.24
CA MET A 1 -23.83 19.34 -7.22
C MET A 1 -22.88 18.33 -6.61
N PRO A 2 -22.99 18.00 -5.31
CA PRO A 2 -22.18 16.93 -4.73
C PRO A 2 -22.47 15.60 -5.44
N GLN A 3 -21.43 14.77 -5.61
CA GLN A 3 -21.52 13.45 -6.24
C GLN A 3 -21.15 12.38 -5.21
N THR A 4 -21.90 11.28 -5.20
CA THR A 4 -21.53 10.08 -4.46
C THR A 4 -20.48 9.32 -5.28
N ILE A 5 -19.35 8.97 -4.66
CA ILE A 5 -18.25 8.28 -5.31
C ILE A 5 -17.80 7.08 -4.47
N SER A 6 -17.48 5.97 -5.14
CA SER A 6 -16.84 4.83 -4.50
C SER A 6 -15.35 5.10 -4.34
N LEU A 7 -14.87 5.09 -3.10
CA LEU A 7 -13.46 5.29 -2.78
C LEU A 7 -12.81 3.93 -2.46
N TYR A 8 -11.78 3.57 -3.20
CA TYR A 8 -10.98 2.37 -2.99
C TYR A 8 -9.63 2.76 -2.38
N LYS A 9 -9.35 2.27 -1.18
CA LYS A 9 -8.07 2.50 -0.50
C LYS A 9 -7.07 1.43 -0.92
N LEU A 10 -5.93 1.85 -1.46
CA LEU A 10 -4.84 0.98 -1.89
C LEU A 10 -3.64 1.14 -0.97
N PHE A 11 -3.26 0.06 -0.30
CA PHE A 11 -2.06 -0.01 0.53
C PHE A 11 -0.87 -0.51 -0.29
N LEU A 12 0.16 0.33 -0.42
CA LEU A 12 1.40 -0.01 -1.15
C LEU A 12 2.49 -0.48 -0.19
N ALA A 13 2.65 -1.79 -0.13
CA ALA A 13 3.71 -2.48 0.61
C ALA A 13 4.94 -2.63 -0.29
N SER A 14 6.03 -1.93 0.02
CA SER A 14 7.24 -2.03 -0.79
C SER A 14 8.48 -1.65 0.03
N PRO A 15 9.63 -2.31 -0.19
CA PRO A 15 10.88 -1.87 0.41
C PRO A 15 11.34 -0.51 -0.16
N SER A 16 12.36 0.09 0.46
CA SER A 16 12.85 1.44 0.10
C SER A 16 13.69 1.49 -1.19
N ASP A 17 14.01 0.35 -1.79
CA ASP A 17 14.82 0.21 -3.00
C ASP A 17 14.00 0.17 -4.31
N VAL A 18 12.67 0.24 -4.23
CA VAL A 18 11.74 0.28 -5.39
C VAL A 18 11.07 1.64 -5.56
N LYS A 19 11.84 2.72 -5.42
CA LYS A 19 11.33 4.11 -5.48
C LYS A 19 10.72 4.45 -6.84
N GLU A 20 11.32 3.95 -7.92
CA GLU A 20 10.83 4.18 -9.28
C GLU A 20 9.44 3.58 -9.46
N GLU A 21 9.22 2.38 -8.94
CA GLU A 21 7.94 1.68 -9.02
C GLU A 21 6.88 2.31 -8.14
N ARG A 22 7.25 2.82 -6.95
CA ARG A 22 6.33 3.63 -6.12
C ARG A 22 5.85 4.87 -6.88
N LEU A 23 6.75 5.57 -7.59
CA LEU A 23 6.40 6.73 -8.40
C LEU A 23 5.48 6.36 -9.58
N ILE A 24 5.73 5.21 -10.22
CA ILE A 24 4.85 4.69 -11.28
C ILE A 24 3.44 4.45 -10.73
N VAL A 25 3.30 3.81 -9.57
CA VAL A 25 1.99 3.58 -8.93
C VAL A 25 1.27 4.90 -8.66
N GLU A 26 1.97 5.89 -8.11
CA GLU A 26 1.41 7.23 -7.86
C GLU A 26 0.89 7.89 -9.14
N ASN A 27 1.70 7.86 -10.20
CA ASN A 27 1.31 8.45 -11.49
C ASN A 27 0.10 7.74 -12.09
N VAL A 28 0.08 6.41 -12.08
CA VAL A 28 -1.05 5.63 -12.61
C VAL A 28 -2.35 5.92 -11.83
N ILE A 29 -2.27 6.03 -10.50
CA ILE A 29 -3.44 6.38 -9.67
C ILE A 29 -3.93 7.80 -9.97
N ASN A 30 -3.01 8.75 -10.12
CA ASN A 30 -3.35 10.13 -10.49
C ASN A 30 -4.00 10.20 -11.87
N ASP A 31 -3.43 9.54 -12.86
CA ASP A 31 -3.95 9.48 -14.23
C ASP A 31 -5.33 8.81 -14.26
N PHE A 32 -5.50 7.71 -13.51
CA PHE A 32 -6.79 7.05 -13.37
C PHE A 32 -7.83 7.99 -12.76
N ASN A 33 -7.49 8.67 -11.67
CA ASN A 33 -8.39 9.57 -10.96
C ASN A 33 -8.74 10.83 -11.78
N ASN A 34 -7.85 11.28 -12.65
CA ASN A 34 -8.10 12.44 -13.52
C ASN A 34 -8.91 12.05 -14.75
N THR A 35 -8.71 10.84 -15.27
CA THR A 35 -9.30 10.40 -16.54
C THR A 35 -10.66 9.73 -16.33
N TYR A 36 -10.79 8.88 -15.31
CA TYR A 36 -11.90 7.94 -15.20
C TYR A 36 -12.83 8.18 -14.01
N SER A 37 -12.46 9.02 -13.03
CA SER A 37 -13.25 9.15 -11.81
C SER A 37 -14.71 9.55 -12.03
N SER A 38 -14.95 10.51 -12.93
CA SER A 38 -16.32 10.96 -13.24
C SER A 38 -17.09 9.94 -14.06
N GLN A 39 -16.42 9.19 -14.94
CA GLN A 39 -17.06 8.17 -15.79
C GLN A 39 -17.42 6.92 -14.99
N LEU A 40 -16.54 6.49 -14.10
CA LEU A 40 -16.69 5.25 -13.34
C LEU A 40 -17.33 5.47 -11.95
N ASN A 41 -17.54 6.71 -11.53
CA ASN A 41 -17.91 7.07 -10.15
C ASN A 41 -17.01 6.36 -9.12
N ALA A 42 -15.71 6.30 -9.41
CA ALA A 42 -14.72 5.59 -8.61
C ALA A 42 -13.43 6.41 -8.44
N ARG A 43 -12.81 6.32 -7.28
CA ARG A 43 -11.49 6.89 -6.98
C ARG A 43 -10.62 5.90 -6.26
N ILE A 44 -9.32 6.03 -6.48
CA ILE A 44 -8.30 5.28 -5.74
C ILE A 44 -7.53 6.25 -4.86
N GLU A 45 -7.44 5.93 -3.58
CA GLU A 45 -6.58 6.62 -2.61
C GLU A 45 -5.37 5.75 -2.31
N LEU A 46 -4.18 6.27 -2.58
CA LEU A 46 -2.93 5.59 -2.23
C LEU A 46 -2.60 5.85 -0.76
N CYS A 47 -2.74 4.81 0.05
CA CYS A 47 -2.26 4.79 1.43
C CYS A 47 -0.76 4.45 1.42
N SER A 48 0.09 5.38 1.87
CA SER A 48 1.51 5.12 2.09
C SER A 48 1.91 5.54 3.50
N TRP A 49 2.76 4.75 4.15
CA TRP A 49 3.32 5.06 5.46
C TRP A 49 4.01 6.43 5.51
N GLU A 50 4.64 6.83 4.40
CA GLU A 50 5.41 8.09 4.29
C GLU A 50 4.51 9.33 4.19
N LYS A 51 3.33 9.23 3.57
CA LYS A 51 2.38 10.35 3.44
C LYS A 51 1.47 10.53 4.65
N SER A 52 1.31 9.49 5.47
CA SER A 52 0.47 9.54 6.69
C SER A 52 1.26 9.82 7.98
N SER A 53 2.60 9.90 7.91
CA SER A 53 3.44 10.25 9.06
C SER A 53 4.05 11.64 8.88
N TYR A 54 3.42 12.64 9.50
CA TYR A 54 4.11 13.90 9.82
C TYR A 54 5.39 13.55 10.63
N PRO A 55 6.51 14.25 10.43
CA PRO A 55 7.75 13.97 11.14
C PRO A 55 7.59 14.38 12.60
N SER A 56 7.25 13.42 13.46
CA SER A 56 7.33 13.60 14.91
C SER A 56 8.56 12.86 15.41
N VAL A 57 9.57 13.65 15.80
CA VAL A 57 10.73 13.21 16.56
C VAL A 57 10.23 12.65 17.89
N GLY A 58 10.46 11.37 18.14
CA GLY A 58 10.19 10.75 19.44
C GLY A 58 10.07 9.25 19.31
N GLU A 59 10.83 8.53 20.12
CA GLU A 59 10.72 7.08 20.30
C GLU A 59 9.28 6.71 20.72
N TYR A 60 8.74 5.62 20.18
CA TYR A 60 7.45 5.01 20.56
C TYR A 60 6.08 5.66 20.20
N PRO A 61 5.80 6.11 18.95
CA PRO A 61 4.42 6.37 18.49
C PRO A 61 3.98 5.51 17.28
N GLN A 62 4.74 4.48 16.88
CA GLN A 62 4.41 3.67 15.70
C GLN A 62 3.24 2.70 15.91
N ALA A 63 3.03 2.17 17.13
CA ALA A 63 2.05 1.11 17.38
C ALA A 63 0.57 1.56 17.29
N VAL A 64 0.27 2.82 17.60
CA VAL A 64 -1.12 3.35 17.61
C VAL A 64 -1.56 3.82 16.22
N ILE A 65 -0.61 4.27 15.39
CA ILE A 65 -0.87 4.59 13.98
C ILE A 65 -1.00 3.30 13.15
N ASN A 66 -0.20 2.27 13.48
CA ASN A 66 -0.25 0.96 12.84
C ASN A 66 -1.64 0.31 12.89
N SER A 67 -2.42 0.51 13.96
CA SER A 67 -3.72 -0.16 14.16
C SER A 67 -4.92 0.57 13.56
N GLN A 68 -4.82 1.87 13.22
CA GLN A 68 -5.94 2.64 12.67
C GLN A 68 -5.88 2.83 11.16
N ILE A 69 -4.69 2.89 10.57
CA ILE A 69 -4.53 3.08 9.11
C ILE A 69 -4.23 1.73 8.41
N GLY A 70 -3.66 0.76 9.12
CA GLY A 70 -3.27 -0.54 8.57
C GLY A 70 -4.43 -1.51 8.26
N ASP A 71 -5.63 -1.23 8.79
CA ASP A 71 -6.76 -2.18 8.77
C ASP A 71 -7.95 -1.74 7.91
N GLU A 72 -7.89 -0.55 7.29
CA GLU A 72 -8.92 -0.06 6.39
C GLU A 72 -8.35 0.17 4.98
N TYR A 73 -8.13 -0.92 4.24
CA TYR A 73 -7.88 -0.85 2.80
C TYR A 73 -8.61 -1.95 2.06
N ASP A 74 -8.96 -1.65 0.80
CA ASP A 74 -9.65 -2.56 -0.12
C ASP A 74 -8.66 -3.33 -1.01
N ILE A 75 -7.48 -2.74 -1.25
CA ILE A 75 -6.46 -3.29 -2.13
C ILE A 75 -5.12 -3.31 -1.40
N PHE A 76 -4.44 -4.45 -1.43
CA PHE A 76 -3.04 -4.60 -1.04
C PHE A 76 -2.20 -4.75 -2.31
N LEU A 77 -1.20 -3.90 -2.48
CA LEU A 77 -0.24 -3.97 -3.57
C LEU A 77 1.17 -4.13 -3.01
N GLY A 78 1.74 -5.34 -3.13
CA GLY A 78 3.13 -5.61 -2.81
C GLY A 78 4.04 -5.49 -4.02
N ILE A 79 5.09 -4.68 -3.93
CA ILE A 79 6.14 -4.59 -4.96
C ILE A 79 7.49 -4.92 -4.32
N LEU A 80 8.13 -5.97 -4.82
CA LEU A 80 9.40 -6.50 -4.31
C LEU A 80 10.47 -6.50 -5.42
N TRP A 81 11.72 -6.28 -5.04
CA TRP A 81 12.90 -6.46 -5.91
C TRP A 81 13.93 -7.41 -5.27
N THR A 82 15.19 -6.98 -5.13
CA THR A 82 16.30 -7.82 -4.64
C THR A 82 16.30 -8.00 -3.13
N ARG A 83 15.52 -7.19 -2.40
CA ARG A 83 15.43 -7.22 -0.95
C ARG A 83 14.00 -7.51 -0.52
N PHE A 84 13.86 -8.40 0.46
CA PHE A 84 12.58 -8.60 1.15
C PHE A 84 12.24 -7.43 2.08
N GLY A 85 13.26 -6.73 2.62
CA GLY A 85 13.11 -5.60 3.53
C GLY A 85 14.00 -5.77 4.77
N SER A 86 13.71 -5.05 5.86
CA SER A 86 14.39 -5.19 7.15
C SER A 86 13.56 -6.04 8.11
N LYS A 87 14.21 -6.95 8.85
CA LYS A 87 13.56 -7.80 9.85
C LYS A 87 12.71 -7.00 10.82
N THR A 88 11.53 -7.53 11.15
CA THR A 88 10.70 -7.06 12.26
C THR A 88 10.85 -7.99 13.46
N LEU A 89 10.05 -7.77 14.51
CA LEU A 89 10.11 -8.59 15.73
C LEU A 89 9.84 -10.07 15.45
N ASN A 90 8.94 -10.35 14.50
CA ASN A 90 8.43 -11.69 14.22
C ASN A 90 8.61 -12.15 12.76
N TYR A 91 9.05 -11.28 11.85
CA TYR A 91 9.15 -11.58 10.41
C TYR A 91 10.52 -11.19 9.84
N GLU A 92 10.90 -11.82 8.73
CA GLU A 92 12.17 -11.56 8.03
C GLU A 92 12.13 -10.20 7.31
N SER A 93 10.95 -9.63 7.10
CA SER A 93 10.80 -8.24 6.64
C SER A 93 9.49 -7.57 7.05
N GLY A 94 9.48 -6.23 7.10
CA GLY A 94 8.24 -5.45 7.27
C GLY A 94 7.20 -5.73 6.17
N THR A 95 7.64 -5.92 4.92
CA THR A 95 6.73 -6.24 3.81
C THR A 95 6.12 -7.63 3.94
N GLU A 96 6.85 -8.60 4.49
CA GLU A 96 6.32 -9.92 4.82
C GLU A 96 5.24 -9.85 5.91
N GLU A 97 5.50 -9.11 7.00
CA GLU A 97 4.52 -8.88 8.06
C GLU A 97 3.23 -8.25 7.50
N GLU A 98 3.37 -7.26 6.63
CA GLU A 98 2.26 -6.59 5.96
C GLU A 98 1.45 -7.53 5.06
N PHE A 99 2.13 -8.41 4.31
CA PHE A 99 1.48 -9.40 3.45
C PHE A 99 0.66 -10.40 4.26
N TYR A 100 1.22 -10.94 5.35
CA TYR A 100 0.48 -11.88 6.20
C TYR A 100 -0.74 -11.23 6.86
N ARG A 101 -0.63 -9.95 7.27
CA ARG A 101 -1.78 -9.17 7.76
C ARG A 101 -2.86 -9.00 6.68
N ALA A 102 -2.47 -8.70 5.44
CA ALA A 102 -3.41 -8.60 4.33
C ALA A 102 -4.11 -9.93 4.03
N LEU A 103 -3.36 -11.03 4.06
CA LEU A 103 -3.85 -12.38 3.81
C LEU A 103 -4.87 -12.81 4.87
N GLU A 104 -4.56 -12.58 6.15
CA GLU A 104 -5.47 -12.85 7.25
C GLU A 104 -6.78 -12.05 7.10
N ARG A 105 -6.69 -10.75 6.79
CA ARG A 105 -7.86 -9.90 6.55
C ARG A 105 -8.70 -10.37 5.35
N SER A 106 -8.06 -10.77 4.25
CA SER A 106 -8.75 -11.34 3.09
C SER A 106 -9.54 -12.60 3.44
N GLN A 107 -9.06 -13.40 4.40
CA GLN A 107 -9.71 -14.64 4.84
C GLN A 107 -10.84 -14.38 5.85
N GLN A 108 -10.69 -13.39 6.74
CA GLN A 108 -11.63 -13.13 7.83
C GLN A 108 -12.79 -12.19 7.45
N ALA A 109 -12.51 -11.10 6.71
CA ALA A 109 -13.45 -9.99 6.56
C ALA A 109 -14.10 -9.89 5.15
N GLY A 110 -13.56 -10.60 4.16
CA GLY A 110 -14.01 -10.52 2.77
C GLY A 110 -13.35 -9.37 1.98
N LYS A 111 -12.90 -9.73 0.77
CA LYS A 111 -12.39 -8.92 -0.35
C LYS A 111 -11.42 -7.76 -0.04
N VAL A 112 -10.34 -8.07 0.67
CA VAL A 112 -9.07 -7.39 0.36
C VAL A 112 -8.56 -8.00 -0.96
N HIS A 113 -8.38 -7.18 -1.99
CA HIS A 113 -7.75 -7.62 -3.23
C HIS A 113 -6.23 -7.57 -3.07
N ILE A 114 -5.57 -8.73 -3.07
CA ILE A 114 -4.13 -8.83 -2.89
C ILE A 114 -3.44 -9.01 -4.24
N MET A 115 -2.49 -8.12 -4.52
CA MET A 115 -1.65 -8.15 -5.72
C MET A 115 -0.18 -8.12 -5.29
N MET A 116 0.62 -9.02 -5.85
CA MET A 116 2.07 -9.11 -5.58
C MET A 116 2.84 -9.09 -6.89
N TYR A 117 3.84 -8.21 -6.98
CA TYR A 117 4.72 -8.08 -8.13
C TYR A 117 6.18 -8.21 -7.69
N LEU A 118 6.93 -9.04 -8.42
CA LEU A 118 8.37 -9.21 -8.25
C LEU A 118 9.08 -8.64 -9.49
N ILE A 119 9.98 -7.70 -9.27
CA ILE A 119 10.79 -7.10 -10.34
C ILE A 119 11.91 -8.07 -10.66
N LEU A 120 11.91 -8.61 -11.88
CA LEU A 120 13.00 -9.41 -12.42
C LEU A 120 13.77 -8.53 -13.41
N LYS A 121 14.87 -7.91 -12.98
CA LYS A 121 15.83 -7.31 -13.93
C LYS A 121 16.76 -8.43 -14.38
N GLU A 122 16.64 -8.82 -15.65
CA GLU A 122 17.72 -9.55 -16.30
C GLU A 122 18.94 -8.63 -16.33
N TYR A 123 20.05 -9.07 -15.73
CA TYR A 123 21.33 -8.43 -15.94
C TYR A 123 21.73 -8.68 -17.39
N LEU A 124 21.44 -7.72 -18.28
CA LEU A 124 22.06 -7.62 -19.60
C LEU A 124 23.44 -6.97 -19.48
#